data_AF-A0A0K6II41-F1
#
_entry.id   AF-A0A0K6II41-F1
#
_cell.length_a   1.000
_cell.length_b   1.000
_cell.length_c   1.000
_cell.angle_alpha   90.00
_cell.angle_beta   90.00
_cell.angle_gamma   90.00
#
_symmetry.space_group_name_H-M   'P 1'
#
loop_
_entity.id
_entity.type
_entity.pdbx_description
1 polymer ?
#
loop_
_entity_poly.entity_id
_entity_poly.type
_entity_poly.pdbx_seq_one_letter_code
_entity_poly.pdbx_strand_id
1 'polypeptide(L)'
;MPNWQVVSKEKHINSGWVSPSDYRQAKESALAPLMAAEISHALPFYPLAFVKLPDGRFQLNAIFSLKNDVNLFLNQANRWLVPYVPAALLSYPFAMMKTDLVPLTVSI
;
A
#
# COMPACT_ATOMS: atom_id res chain seq x y z
N MET A 1 -9.29 12.54 -0.37
CA MET A 1 -9.65 11.17 0.10
C MET A 1 -9.89 10.30 -1.13
N PRO A 2 -9.38 9.06 -1.18
CA PRO A 2 -9.64 8.15 -2.30
C PRO A 2 -11.13 7.78 -2.36
N ASN A 3 -11.68 7.65 -3.58
CA ASN A 3 -13.06 7.22 -3.80
C ASN A 3 -13.07 5.76 -4.29
N TRP A 4 -13.04 4.82 -3.33
CA TRP A 4 -12.95 3.39 -3.63
C TRP A 4 -14.21 2.89 -4.34
N GLN A 5 -14.04 2.37 -5.56
CA GLN A 5 -15.09 1.72 -6.33
C GLN A 5 -14.67 0.34 -6.80
N VAL A 6 -15.60 -0.62 -6.76
CA VAL A 6 -15.38 -1.97 -7.28
C VAL A 6 -15.03 -1.91 -8.76
N VAL A 7 -13.98 -2.64 -9.14
CA VAL A 7 -13.61 -2.81 -10.56
C VAL A 7 -14.71 -3.59 -11.28
N SER A 8 -15.48 -2.91 -12.13
CA SER A 8 -16.40 -3.55 -13.08
C SER A 8 -15.92 -3.41 -14.53
N LYS A 9 -16.27 -4.40 -15.35
CA LYS A 9 -15.99 -4.37 -16.79
C LYS A 9 -16.64 -3.16 -17.46
N GLU A 10 -17.88 -2.81 -17.15
CA GLU A 10 -18.55 -1.69 -17.82
C GLU A 10 -17.87 -0.35 -17.57
N LYS A 11 -17.38 -0.10 -16.34
CA LYS A 11 -16.79 1.19 -15.96
C LYS A 11 -15.31 1.32 -16.31
N HIS A 12 -14.57 0.21 -16.33
CA HIS A 12 -13.11 0.24 -16.39
C HIS A 12 -12.53 -0.47 -17.63
N ILE A 13 -13.34 -0.79 -18.64
CA ILE A 13 -12.89 -1.51 -19.85
C ILE A 13 -11.72 -0.81 -20.56
N ASN A 14 -11.66 0.52 -20.53
CA ASN A 14 -10.63 1.33 -21.16
C ASN A 14 -9.57 1.81 -20.16
N SER A 15 -9.56 1.26 -18.95
CA SER A 15 -8.60 1.58 -17.91
C SER A 15 -7.66 0.40 -17.68
N GLY A 16 -6.43 0.68 -17.28
CA GLY A 16 -5.43 -0.35 -17.02
C GLY A 16 -4.47 0.10 -15.94
N TRP A 17 -3.72 -0.86 -15.41
CA TRP A 17 -2.64 -0.56 -14.49
C TRP A 17 -1.42 -0.06 -15.26
N VAL A 18 -0.81 1.01 -14.76
CA VAL A 18 0.46 1.53 -15.22
C VAL A 18 1.37 1.59 -14.01
N SER A 19 2.59 1.08 -14.15
CA SER A 19 3.55 1.10 -13.05
C SER A 19 3.75 2.54 -12.54
N PRO A 20 3.53 2.80 -11.24
CA PRO A 20 3.68 4.14 -10.70
C PRO A 20 5.16 4.55 -10.74
N SER A 21 5.35 5.82 -11.09
CA SER A 21 6.67 6.46 -11.09
C SER A 21 6.69 7.68 -10.15
N ASP A 22 5.53 8.15 -9.72
CA ASP A 22 5.32 9.16 -8.66
C ASP A 22 4.49 8.48 -7.56
N TYR A 23 5.00 8.49 -6.33
CA TYR A 23 4.39 7.88 -5.15
C TYR A 23 3.82 8.91 -4.17
N ARG A 24 3.37 10.08 -4.65
CA ARG A 24 2.83 11.18 -3.83
C ARG A 24 1.69 10.75 -2.89
N GLN A 25 0.94 9.73 -3.29
CA GLN A 25 -0.16 9.16 -2.51
C GLN A 25 0.33 8.56 -1.18
N ALA A 26 1.59 8.12 -1.14
CA ALA A 26 2.23 7.57 0.04
C ALA A 26 2.99 8.61 0.89
N LYS A 27 2.95 9.90 0.52
CA LYS A 27 3.73 10.96 1.19
C LYS A 27 3.36 11.13 2.67
N GLU A 28 2.09 10.91 2.97
CA GLU A 28 1.53 10.99 4.32
C GLU A 28 1.38 9.59 4.97
N SER A 29 2.02 8.56 4.42
CA SER A 29 1.97 7.22 5.02
C SER A 29 3.13 7.03 5.99
N ALA A 30 2.84 6.91 7.30
CA ALA A 30 3.86 6.54 8.29
C ALA A 30 4.12 5.02 8.31
N LEU A 31 3.16 4.22 7.82
CA LEU A 31 3.17 2.76 7.80
C LEU A 31 2.65 2.26 6.45
N ALA A 32 3.10 1.08 6.02
CA ALA A 32 2.47 0.33 4.94
C ALA A 32 2.31 -1.14 5.31
N PRO A 33 1.13 -1.75 5.07
CA PRO A 33 0.92 -3.16 5.35
C PRO A 33 1.76 -4.03 4.42
N LEU A 34 2.27 -5.14 4.95
CA LEU A 34 3.03 -6.15 4.22
C LEU A 34 2.37 -7.52 4.32
N MET A 35 2.44 -8.28 3.23
CA MET A 35 2.21 -9.72 3.23
C MET A 35 3.46 -10.47 3.69
N ALA A 36 3.28 -11.68 4.23
CA ALA A 36 4.41 -12.51 4.67
C ALA A 36 5.43 -12.80 3.55
N ALA A 37 4.96 -12.89 2.30
CA ALA A 37 5.81 -13.09 1.12
C ALA A 37 6.74 -11.90 0.81
N GLU A 38 6.47 -10.71 1.38
CA GLU A 38 7.27 -9.51 1.17
C GLU A 38 8.46 -9.42 2.13
N ILE A 39 8.49 -10.22 3.21
CA ILE A 39 9.46 -10.07 4.31
C ILE A 39 10.90 -10.09 3.81
N SER A 40 11.28 -11.07 2.98
CA SER A 40 12.65 -11.21 2.47
C SER A 40 13.12 -9.99 1.66
N HIS A 41 12.19 -9.30 1.01
CA HIS A 41 12.47 -8.12 0.20
C HIS A 41 12.40 -6.81 1.01
N ALA A 42 11.53 -6.74 2.02
CA ALA A 42 11.30 -5.55 2.83
C ALA A 42 12.31 -5.41 3.97
N LEU A 43 12.66 -6.52 4.63
CA LEU A 43 13.50 -6.53 5.83
C LEU A 43 14.87 -5.83 5.66
N PRO A 44 15.54 -5.90 4.48
CA PRO A 44 16.80 -5.18 4.28
C PRO A 44 16.69 -3.64 4.29
N PHE A 45 15.48 -3.08 4.08
CA PHE A 45 15.28 -1.65 3.87
C PHE A 45 14.40 -0.98 4.92
N TYR A 46 13.56 -1.74 5.62
CA TYR A 46 12.56 -1.19 6.54
C TYR A 46 12.62 -1.84 7.91
N PRO A 47 12.44 -1.05 8.99
CA PRO A 47 11.95 -1.60 10.24
C PRO A 47 10.57 -2.21 10.02
N LEU A 48 10.36 -3.42 10.51
CA LEU A 48 9.07 -4.11 10.43
C LEU A 48 8.44 -4.19 11.82
N ALA A 49 7.12 -4.01 11.89
CA ALA A 49 6.38 -4.14 13.13
C ALA A 49 5.00 -4.78 12.93
N PHE A 50 4.55 -5.45 13.98
CA PHE A 50 3.16 -5.90 14.09
C PHE A 50 2.35 -4.82 14.79
N VAL A 51 1.44 -4.19 14.05
CA VAL A 51 0.52 -3.18 14.56
C VAL A 51 -0.78 -3.85 14.98
N LYS A 52 -1.24 -3.57 16.19
CA LYS A 52 -2.52 -4.07 16.69
C LYS A 52 -3.67 -3.29 16.05
N LEU A 53 -4.59 -4.00 15.40
CA LEU A 53 -5.81 -3.47 14.81
C LEU A 53 -6.91 -3.32 15.88
N PRO A 54 -7.96 -2.51 15.62
CA PRO A 54 -9.08 -2.33 16.56
C PRO A 54 -9.79 -3.63 16.97
N ASP A 55 -9.79 -4.63 16.09
CA ASP A 55 -10.38 -5.95 16.33
C ASP A 55 -9.48 -6.92 17.12
N GLY A 56 -8.33 -6.43 17.61
CA GLY A 56 -7.38 -7.20 18.40
C GLY A 56 -6.39 -8.05 17.60
N ARG A 57 -6.53 -8.15 16.28
CA ARG A 57 -5.56 -8.83 15.41
C ARG A 57 -4.32 -7.97 15.22
N PHE A 58 -3.26 -8.59 14.71
CA PHE A 58 -2.02 -7.90 14.36
C PHE A 58 -1.81 -7.90 12.86
N GLN A 59 -1.33 -6.79 12.32
CA GLN A 59 -0.95 -6.65 10.92
C GLN A 59 0.55 -6.33 10.83
N LEU A 60 1.26 -7.08 10.00
CA LEU A 60 2.65 -6.79 9.66
C LEU A 60 2.70 -5.51 8.82
N ASN A 61 3.54 -4.57 9.21
CA ASN A 61 3.73 -3.29 8.53
C ASN A 61 5.22 -2.97 8.38
N ALA A 62 5.58 -2.35 7.27
CA ALA A 62 6.81 -1.56 7.15
C ALA A 62 6.61 -0.22 7.85
N ILE A 63 7.62 0.23 8.60
CA ILE A 63 7.65 1.54 9.24
C ILE A 63 8.40 2.53 8.35
N PHE A 64 7.74 3.62 7.97
CA PHE A 64 8.34 4.69 7.17
C PHE A 64 8.77 5.91 8.00
N SER A 65 8.14 6.12 9.14
CA SER A 65 8.53 7.15 10.10
C SER A 65 7.91 6.87 11.49
N LEU A 66 8.42 7.55 12.50
CA LEU A 66 7.82 7.55 13.85
C LEU A 66 6.78 8.67 14.04
N LYS A 67 6.64 9.55 13.06
CA LYS A 67 5.71 10.68 13.10
C LYS A 67 4.53 10.35 12.18
N ASN A 68 3.32 10.53 12.67
CA ASN A 68 2.13 10.39 11.83
C ASN A 68 2.23 11.28 10.58
N ASP A 69 1.59 10.82 9.51
CA ASP A 69 1.41 11.58 8.28
C ASP A 69 2.72 11.97 7.55
N VAL A 70 3.79 11.18 7.73
CA VAL A 70 5.08 11.39 7.04
C VAL A 70 5.66 10.08 6.54
N ASN A 71 6.12 10.07 5.29
CA ASN A 71 6.94 9.01 4.71
C ASN A 71 8.36 9.51 4.42
N LEU A 72 9.37 8.95 5.09
CA LEU A 72 10.78 9.35 4.91
C LEU A 72 11.47 8.63 3.73
N PHE A 73 10.80 7.67 3.09
CA PHE A 73 11.33 6.89 1.97
C PHE A 73 10.99 7.48 0.60
N LEU A 74 10.50 8.72 0.56
CA LEU A 74 10.28 9.49 -0.66
C LEU A 74 11.24 10.68 -0.74
N ASN A 75 11.77 10.94 -1.93
CA ASN A 75 12.48 12.18 -2.20
C ASN A 75 11.52 13.34 -2.49
N GLN A 76 12.07 14.54 -2.72
CA GLN A 76 11.29 15.75 -3.04
C GLN A 76 10.47 15.63 -4.33
N ALA A 77 10.84 14.73 -5.24
CA ALA A 77 10.12 14.41 -6.48
C ALA A 77 9.15 13.22 -6.33
N ASN A 78 8.84 12.81 -5.09
CA ASN A 78 8.01 11.64 -4.76
C ASN A 78 8.51 10.31 -5.38
N ARG A 79 9.81 10.19 -5.61
CA ARG A 79 10.44 8.95 -6.02
C ARG A 79 10.82 8.16 -4.79
N TRP A 80 10.63 6.85 -4.87
CA TRP A 80 11.01 5.93 -3.82
C TRP A 80 12.53 5.88 -3.66
N LEU A 81 13.02 5.89 -2.42
CA LEU A 81 14.45 6.02 -2.10
C LEU A 81 15.20 4.68 -2.00
N VAL A 82 14.48 3.58 -1.84
CA VAL A 82 15.06 2.23 -1.67
C VAL A 82 14.58 1.26 -2.76
N PRO A 83 15.30 0.15 -3.01
CA PRO A 83 14.98 -0.77 -4.11
C PRO A 83 13.62 -1.47 -4.03
N TYR A 84 13.08 -1.67 -2.82
CA TYR A 84 11.83 -2.40 -2.64
C TYR A 84 10.69 -1.47 -2.26
N VAL A 85 9.58 -1.46 -3.02
CA VAL A 85 8.35 -0.74 -2.69
C VAL A 85 7.31 -1.76 -2.21
N PRO A 86 6.67 -1.57 -1.04
CA PRO A 86 5.60 -2.47 -0.59
C PRO A 86 4.48 -2.65 -1.62
N ALA A 87 4.00 -3.88 -1.77
CA ALA A 87 3.01 -4.27 -2.77
C ALA A 87 1.71 -3.45 -2.65
N ALA A 88 1.32 -3.11 -1.43
CA ALA A 88 0.16 -2.26 -1.14
C ALA A 88 0.24 -0.85 -1.77
N LEU A 89 1.45 -0.37 -2.10
CA LEU A 89 1.69 0.92 -2.74
C LEU A 89 1.91 0.78 -4.25
N LEU A 90 2.54 -0.33 -4.68
CA LEU A 90 2.72 -0.65 -6.10
C LEU A 90 1.39 -0.88 -6.81
N SER A 91 0.39 -1.41 -6.10
CA SER A 91 -0.91 -1.69 -6.67
C SER A 91 -1.73 -0.44 -6.91
N TYR A 92 -1.35 0.76 -6.43
CA TYR A 92 -2.14 1.97 -6.64
C TYR A 92 -2.48 2.21 -8.13
N PRO A 93 -3.73 2.59 -8.48
CA PRO A 93 -4.84 2.94 -7.59
C PRO A 93 -5.62 1.74 -7.03
N PHE A 94 -5.22 0.50 -7.29
CA PHE A 94 -5.91 -0.68 -6.84
C PHE A 94 -5.59 -1.04 -5.38
N ALA A 95 -6.61 -1.41 -4.62
CA ALA A 95 -6.49 -2.04 -3.32
C ALA A 95 -7.38 -3.27 -3.22
N MET A 96 -6.90 -4.30 -2.51
CA MET A 96 -7.72 -5.42 -2.12
C MET A 96 -8.51 -5.07 -0.86
N MET A 97 -9.83 -5.15 -0.94
CA MET A 97 -10.71 -4.95 0.21
C MET A 97 -11.30 -6.29 0.64
N LYS A 98 -11.43 -6.48 1.96
CA LYS A 98 -12.22 -7.60 2.49
C LYS A 98 -13.69 -7.31 2.20
N THR A 99 -14.37 -8.26 1.59
CA THR A 99 -15.82 -8.28 1.44
C THR A 99 -16.37 -9.48 2.19
N ASP A 100 -17.52 -9.32 2.84
CA ASP A 100 -18.23 -10.42 3.52
C ASP A 100 -18.97 -11.33 2.52
N LEU A 101 -18.96 -10.98 1.23
CA LEU A 101 -19.65 -11.70 0.16
C LEU A 101 -18.65 -12.15 -0.94
N VAL A 102 -18.03 -13.34 -0.77
CA VAL A 102 -17.31 -14.16 -1.82
C VAL A 102 -15.99 -13.48 -2.34
N PRO A 103 -14.95 -14.19 -2.86
CA PRO A 103 -13.55 -13.84 -2.55
C PRO A 103 -13.02 -12.60 -3.29
N LEU A 104 -12.26 -11.78 -2.54
CA LEU A 104 -11.27 -10.79 -2.99
C LEU A 104 -11.70 -9.89 -4.16
N THR A 105 -12.40 -8.80 -3.84
CA THR A 105 -12.72 -7.75 -4.81
C THR A 105 -11.60 -6.70 -4.86
N VAL A 106 -11.12 -6.40 -6.06
CA VAL A 106 -10.19 -5.29 -6.31
C VAL A 106 -11.01 -4.01 -6.45
N SER A 107 -10.61 -2.95 -5.72
CA SER A 107 -11.23 -1.62 -5.78
C SER A 107 -10.22 -0.59 -6.30
N ILE A 108 -10.65 0.41 -7.07
CA ILE A 108 -9.83 1.58 -7.50
C ILE A 108 -10.30 2.88 -6.89
#